data_AF-A0A1D3DNT2-F1
#
_entry.id   AF-A0A1D3DNT2-F1
#
_cell.length_a   1.000
_cell.length_b   1.000
_cell.length_c   1.000
_cell.angle_alpha   90.00
_cell.angle_beta   90.00
_cell.angle_gamma   90.00
#
_symmetry.space_group_name_H-M   'P 1'
#
loop_
_entity.id
_entity.type
_entity.pdbx_description
1 polymer ?
#
loop_
_entity_poly.entity_id
_entity_poly.type
_entity_poly.pdbx_seq_one_letter_code
_entity_poly.pdbx_strand_id
1 'polypeptide(L)'
;MPKKNKTPRFYFSLRSPYSWLTHMELTGRHLELVDRLEWVPCFEPDAESTRLLAEQGGSFPYSEMSREKNRYVLQDVGRLAKDRGITVTWPVDRGPVWEVPHLGYLVAAREGRGQEYIAACYRARFGEGRDICDRDVIAAIGAGLGLDGRRVADASDDPDLRAEGVRALLHVYEDGVFGVPFFVHGFTRFWGLDRFDAFVEHLRTKARPATSVPEPVVGAAGLGRSADDGHAGGCG
;
A
#
# COMPACT_ATOMS: atom_id res chain seq x y z
N MET A 1 -6.98 9.82 24.02
CA MET A 1 -6.23 8.70 23.40
C MET A 1 -6.91 8.33 22.11
N PRO A 2 -6.20 8.24 20.96
CA PRO A 2 -6.83 7.86 19.70
C PRO A 2 -7.52 6.49 19.84
N LYS A 3 -8.76 6.40 19.34
CA LYS A 3 -9.56 5.16 19.41
C LYS A 3 -8.85 4.08 18.59
N LYS A 4 -8.49 2.97 19.23
CA LYS A 4 -7.83 1.81 18.58
C LYS A 4 -8.67 1.29 17.43
N ASN A 5 -8.09 1.20 16.23
CA ASN A 5 -8.73 0.45 15.16
C ASN A 5 -8.71 -1.04 15.52
N LYS A 6 -9.90 -1.64 15.57
CA LYS A 6 -10.07 -3.09 15.81
C LYS A 6 -10.03 -3.87 14.51
N THR A 7 -10.27 -3.21 13.38
CA THR A 7 -10.23 -3.83 12.06
C THR A 7 -8.77 -3.89 11.60
N PRO A 8 -8.26 -5.07 11.24
CA PRO A 8 -6.93 -5.18 10.67
C PRO A 8 -6.87 -4.49 9.30
N ARG A 9 -5.84 -3.68 9.09
CA ARG A 9 -5.61 -2.96 7.83
C ARG A 9 -4.55 -3.64 6.99
N PHE A 10 -4.75 -3.61 5.68
CA PHE A 10 -3.75 -3.90 4.66
C PHE A 10 -3.53 -2.65 3.80
N TYR A 11 -2.35 -2.06 3.94
CA TYR A 11 -1.85 -0.99 3.08
C TYR A 11 -1.16 -1.58 1.86
N PHE A 12 -1.67 -1.24 0.68
CA PHE A 12 -1.21 -1.77 -0.59
C PHE A 12 -0.97 -0.64 -1.58
N SER A 13 -0.14 -0.90 -2.60
CA SER A 13 -0.02 -0.02 -3.75
C SER A 13 -0.13 -0.82 -5.04
N LEU A 14 -0.88 -0.29 -6.01
CA LEU A 14 -0.97 -0.84 -7.36
C LEU A 14 0.36 -0.70 -8.13
N ARG A 15 1.26 0.19 -7.66
CA ARG A 15 2.64 0.31 -8.14
C ARG A 15 3.53 -0.85 -7.67
N SER A 16 3.27 -1.41 -6.50
CA SER A 16 4.20 -2.29 -5.78
C SER A 16 4.08 -3.75 -6.23
N PRO A 17 5.15 -4.36 -6.76
CA PRO A 17 5.14 -5.78 -7.11
C PRO A 17 5.04 -6.70 -5.89
N TYR A 18 5.55 -6.28 -4.72
CA TYR A 18 5.37 -7.05 -3.50
C TYR A 18 3.91 -6.98 -2.99
N SER A 19 3.22 -5.86 -3.18
CA SER A 19 1.78 -5.78 -2.88
C SER A 19 0.97 -6.67 -3.82
N TRP A 20 1.35 -6.74 -5.11
CA TRP A 20 0.76 -7.68 -6.07
C TRP A 20 0.93 -9.14 -5.65
N LEU A 21 2.17 -9.57 -5.37
CA LEU A 21 2.43 -10.94 -4.92
C LEU A 21 1.69 -11.25 -3.63
N THR A 22 1.60 -10.29 -2.70
CA THR A 22 0.84 -10.48 -1.46
C THR A 22 -0.66 -10.59 -1.70
N HIS A 23 -1.21 -9.79 -2.61
CA HIS A 23 -2.61 -9.93 -3.04
C HIS A 23 -2.88 -11.33 -3.62
N MET A 24 -1.98 -11.87 -4.45
CA MET A 24 -2.12 -13.23 -4.98
C MET A 24 -2.08 -14.29 -3.88
N GLU A 25 -1.17 -14.17 -2.92
CA GLU A 25 -1.11 -15.08 -1.77
C GLU A 25 -2.37 -15.02 -0.91
N LEU A 26 -2.87 -13.82 -0.64
CA LEU A 26 -4.06 -13.57 0.16
C LEU A 26 -5.32 -14.12 -0.53
N THR A 27 -5.54 -13.78 -1.79
CA THR A 27 -6.73 -14.23 -2.55
C THR A 27 -6.67 -15.71 -2.94
N GLY A 28 -5.46 -16.28 -3.09
CA GLY A 28 -5.26 -17.68 -3.47
C GLY A 28 -5.27 -18.66 -2.29
N ARG A 29 -4.81 -18.25 -1.10
CA ARG A 29 -4.65 -19.17 0.06
C ARG A 29 -5.44 -18.78 1.30
N HIS A 30 -5.84 -17.52 1.43
CA HIS A 30 -6.44 -16.99 2.65
C HIS A 30 -7.66 -16.10 2.35
N LEU A 31 -8.52 -16.57 1.44
CA LEU A 31 -9.69 -15.82 0.96
C LEU A 31 -10.62 -15.40 2.11
N GLU A 32 -10.68 -16.18 3.19
CA GLU A 32 -11.45 -15.88 4.40
C GLU A 32 -11.00 -14.60 5.13
N LEU A 33 -9.78 -14.12 4.83
CA LEU A 33 -9.25 -12.90 5.41
C LEU A 33 -9.58 -11.66 4.56
N VAL A 34 -9.89 -11.80 3.27
CA VAL A 34 -10.09 -10.67 2.36
C VAL A 34 -11.17 -9.71 2.88
N ASP A 35 -12.31 -10.24 3.31
CA ASP A 35 -13.44 -9.46 3.84
C ASP A 35 -13.24 -9.00 5.30
N ARG A 36 -12.22 -9.51 5.98
CA ARG A 36 -11.87 -9.12 7.36
C ARG A 36 -10.93 -7.92 7.39
N LEU A 37 -10.30 -7.60 6.28
CA LEU A 37 -9.30 -6.54 6.17
C LEU A 37 -9.95 -5.24 5.70
N GLU A 38 -9.52 -4.13 6.30
CA GLU A 38 -9.67 -2.81 5.72
C GLU A 38 -8.52 -2.58 4.72
N TRP A 39 -8.85 -2.42 3.45
CA TRP A 39 -7.87 -2.24 2.38
C TRP A 39 -7.64 -0.74 2.16
N VAL A 40 -6.40 -0.29 2.38
CA VAL A 40 -6.05 1.13 2.33
C VAL A 40 -5.05 1.36 1.20
N PRO A 41 -5.39 2.14 0.15
CA PRO A 41 -4.45 2.44 -0.91
C PRO A 41 -3.35 3.39 -0.41
N CYS A 42 -2.12 3.08 -0.76
CA CYS A 42 -0.93 3.88 -0.51
C CYS A 42 -0.30 4.24 -1.86
N PHE A 43 -0.22 5.54 -2.14
CA PHE A 43 0.21 6.06 -3.44
C PHE A 43 0.91 7.39 -3.26
N GLU A 44 1.81 7.71 -4.18
CA GLU A 44 2.43 9.03 -4.24
C GLU A 44 1.38 10.07 -4.64
N PRO A 45 1.03 11.03 -3.74
CA PRO A 45 0.07 12.08 -4.06
C PRO A 45 0.64 13.09 -5.04
N ASP A 46 -0.24 13.72 -5.81
CA ASP A 46 0.13 14.91 -6.58
C ASP A 46 0.29 16.15 -5.66
N ALA A 47 0.55 17.31 -6.26
CA ALA A 47 0.74 18.55 -5.50
C ALA A 47 -0.49 18.97 -4.69
N GLU A 48 -1.70 18.74 -5.20
CA GLU A 48 -2.93 19.13 -4.52
C GLU A 48 -3.22 18.22 -3.34
N SER A 49 -3.18 16.90 -3.53
CA SER A 49 -3.36 15.93 -2.44
C SER A 49 -2.25 16.03 -1.40
N THR A 50 -1.02 16.38 -1.80
CA THR A 50 0.06 16.69 -0.85
C THR A 50 -0.29 17.89 0.02
N ARG A 51 -0.80 18.98 -0.57
CA ARG A 51 -1.23 20.17 0.18
C ARG A 51 -2.37 19.82 1.14
N LEU A 52 -3.39 19.10 0.67
CA LEU A 52 -4.54 18.70 1.47
C LEU A 52 -4.15 17.79 2.64
N LEU A 53 -3.21 16.86 2.42
CA LEU A 53 -2.66 16.00 3.47
C LEU A 53 -1.91 16.83 4.54
N ALA A 54 -1.11 17.80 4.11
CA ALA A 54 -0.38 18.69 5.02
C ALA A 54 -1.32 19.58 5.85
N GLU A 55 -2.42 20.06 5.27
CA GLU A 55 -3.46 20.81 5.98
C GLU A 55 -4.14 19.99 7.09
N GLN A 56 -4.15 18.67 6.95
CA GLN A 56 -4.63 17.74 7.98
C GLN A 56 -3.53 17.31 8.97
N GLY A 57 -2.32 17.88 8.86
CA GLY A 57 -1.18 17.56 9.73
C GLY A 57 -0.46 16.26 9.38
N GLY A 58 -0.73 15.67 8.22
CA GLY A 58 -0.05 14.48 7.73
C GLY A 58 1.06 14.80 6.72
N SER A 59 1.88 13.80 6.42
CA SER A 59 2.80 13.83 5.30
C SER A 59 2.95 12.45 4.69
N PHE A 60 3.24 12.38 3.39
CA PHE A 60 3.48 11.10 2.73
C PHE A 60 4.96 10.70 2.88
N PRO A 61 5.27 9.47 3.34
CA PRO A 61 6.64 9.03 3.56
C PRO A 61 7.31 8.64 2.23
N TYR A 62 7.51 9.64 1.37
CA TYR A 62 8.16 9.46 0.07
C TYR A 62 9.68 9.33 0.23
N SER A 63 10.23 8.27 -0.35
CA SER A 63 11.67 8.14 -0.57
C SER A 63 11.89 7.55 -1.95
N GLU A 64 12.61 8.28 -2.81
CA GLU A 64 13.04 7.71 -4.09
C GLU A 64 13.94 6.51 -3.86
N MET A 65 13.61 5.41 -4.55
CA MET A 65 14.41 4.21 -4.49
C MET A 65 15.69 4.42 -5.30
N SER A 66 16.85 4.13 -4.69
CA SER A 66 18.12 4.13 -5.43
C SER A 66 18.08 3.14 -6.60
N ARG A 67 18.89 3.39 -7.63
CA ARG A 67 19.00 2.51 -8.80
C ARG A 67 19.39 1.09 -8.40
N GLU A 68 20.28 0.96 -7.44
CA GLU A 68 20.82 -0.30 -6.93
C GLU A 68 19.71 -1.10 -6.22
N LYS A 69 18.94 -0.43 -5.34
CA LYS A 69 17.79 -1.05 -4.66
C LYS A 69 16.70 -1.43 -5.66
N ASN A 70 16.43 -0.60 -6.65
CA ASN A 70 15.47 -0.91 -7.70
C ASN A 70 15.87 -2.17 -8.50
N ARG A 71 17.12 -2.28 -8.92
CA ARG A 71 17.63 -3.47 -9.61
C ARG A 71 17.52 -4.73 -8.76
N TYR A 72 17.81 -4.63 -7.46
CA TYR A 72 17.64 -5.76 -6.54
C TYR A 72 16.17 -6.21 -6.48
N VAL A 73 15.24 -5.28 -6.28
CA VAL A 73 13.80 -5.57 -6.23
C VAL A 73 13.31 -6.26 -7.51
N LEU A 74 13.75 -5.80 -8.69
CA LEU A 74 13.37 -6.44 -9.96
C LEU A 74 13.85 -7.89 -10.03
N GLN A 75 15.09 -8.17 -9.61
CA GLN A 75 15.61 -9.54 -9.57
C GLN A 75 14.89 -10.41 -8.54
N ASP A 76 14.59 -9.84 -7.37
CA ASP A 76 13.94 -10.57 -6.28
C ASP A 76 12.51 -10.96 -6.60
N VAL A 77 11.71 -10.01 -7.07
CA VAL A 77 10.37 -10.29 -7.59
C VAL A 77 10.43 -11.28 -8.74
N GLY A 78 11.44 -11.21 -9.61
CA GLY A 78 11.65 -12.20 -10.66
C GLY A 78 11.84 -13.63 -10.13
N ARG A 79 12.61 -13.81 -9.06
CA ARG A 79 12.76 -15.12 -8.36
C ARG A 79 11.43 -15.56 -7.76
N LEU A 80 10.78 -14.68 -7.00
CA LEU A 80 9.51 -14.99 -6.33
C LEU A 80 8.39 -15.34 -7.30
N ALA A 81 8.32 -14.66 -8.44
CA ALA A 81 7.34 -14.94 -9.49
C ALA A 81 7.64 -16.28 -10.16
N LYS A 82 8.91 -16.58 -10.47
CA LYS A 82 9.34 -17.87 -11.02
C LYS A 82 8.96 -19.04 -10.10
N ASP A 83 9.21 -18.91 -8.80
CA ASP A 83 8.87 -19.93 -7.80
C ASP A 83 7.35 -20.21 -7.73
N ARG A 84 6.54 -19.25 -8.18
CA ARG A 84 5.07 -19.33 -8.24
C ARG A 84 4.53 -19.67 -9.63
N GLY A 85 5.39 -19.91 -10.61
CA GLY A 85 4.98 -20.16 -11.99
C GLY A 85 4.36 -18.93 -12.70
N ILE A 86 4.65 -17.72 -12.21
CA ILE A 86 4.12 -16.47 -12.75
C ILE A 86 5.11 -15.88 -13.75
N THR A 87 4.61 -15.47 -14.92
CA THR A 87 5.39 -14.67 -15.86
C THR A 87 5.15 -13.18 -15.59
N VAL A 88 6.22 -12.41 -15.39
CA VAL A 88 6.14 -10.97 -15.12
C VAL A 88 6.53 -10.19 -16.38
N THR A 89 5.66 -9.25 -16.76
CA THR A 89 5.95 -8.20 -17.74
C THR A 89 6.21 -6.91 -16.98
N TRP A 90 7.43 -6.39 -17.06
CA TRP A 90 7.81 -5.17 -16.36
C TRP A 90 7.23 -3.93 -17.05
N PRO A 91 6.35 -3.16 -16.40
CA PRO A 91 5.81 -1.94 -16.97
C PRO A 91 6.89 -0.85 -17.05
N VAL A 92 6.72 0.10 -17.96
CA VAL A 92 7.56 1.29 -18.07
C VAL A 92 6.73 2.50 -17.69
N ASP A 93 6.99 3.06 -16.50
CA ASP A 93 6.27 4.23 -16.00
C ASP A 93 6.88 5.51 -16.62
N ARG A 94 6.14 6.23 -17.47
CA ARG A 94 6.56 7.51 -18.07
C ARG A 94 5.71 8.65 -17.53
N GLY A 95 6.21 9.34 -16.50
CA GLY A 95 5.44 10.41 -15.83
C GLY A 95 4.19 9.88 -15.13
N PRO A 96 4.31 8.90 -14.22
CA PRO A 96 3.16 8.24 -13.63
C PRO A 96 2.32 9.19 -12.78
N VAL A 97 0.99 9.02 -12.84
CA VAL A 97 0.01 9.72 -12.02
C VAL A 97 -0.73 8.66 -11.20
N TRP A 98 -0.19 8.34 -10.01
CA TRP A 98 -0.69 7.22 -9.21
C TRP A 98 -2.08 7.43 -8.64
N GLU A 99 -2.59 8.67 -8.59
CA GLU A 99 -3.96 8.93 -8.17
C GLU A 99 -4.99 8.28 -9.11
N VAL A 100 -4.73 8.24 -10.42
CA VAL A 100 -5.65 7.66 -11.41
C VAL A 100 -6.04 6.22 -11.05
N PRO A 101 -5.09 5.27 -10.90
CA PRO A 101 -5.46 3.90 -10.54
C PRO A 101 -5.96 3.77 -9.09
N HIS A 102 -5.42 4.55 -8.13
CA HIS A 102 -5.72 4.36 -6.70
C HIS A 102 -7.03 5.01 -6.25
N LEU A 103 -7.43 6.15 -6.81
CA LEU A 103 -8.75 6.73 -6.54
C LEU A 103 -9.84 6.00 -7.35
N GLY A 104 -9.51 5.47 -8.53
CA GLY A 104 -10.39 4.53 -9.24
C GLY A 104 -10.73 3.28 -8.41
N TYR A 105 -9.78 2.80 -7.59
CA TYR A 105 -10.05 1.74 -6.63
C TYR A 105 -11.13 2.12 -5.60
N LEU A 106 -11.16 3.37 -5.12
CA LEU A 106 -12.18 3.81 -4.16
C LEU A 106 -13.59 3.77 -4.78
N VAL A 107 -13.71 4.14 -6.05
CA VAL A 107 -14.97 3.99 -6.81
C VAL A 107 -15.37 2.52 -6.89
N ALA A 108 -14.46 1.65 -7.31
CA ALA A 108 -14.74 0.22 -7.42
C ALA A 108 -15.10 -0.42 -6.06
N ALA A 109 -14.42 -0.02 -4.98
CA ALA A 109 -14.66 -0.51 -3.63
C ALA A 109 -16.06 -0.12 -3.12
N ARG A 110 -16.51 1.11 -3.36
CA ARG A 110 -17.87 1.56 -3.00
C ARG A 110 -18.97 0.75 -3.69
N GLU A 111 -18.70 0.30 -4.91
CA GLU A 111 -19.62 -0.54 -5.70
C GLU A 111 -19.41 -2.05 -5.44
N GLY A 112 -18.62 -2.43 -4.44
CA GLY A 112 -18.38 -3.83 -4.06
C GLY A 112 -17.47 -4.61 -5.00
N ARG A 113 -16.73 -3.94 -5.90
CA ARG A 113 -15.84 -4.55 -6.92
C ARG A 113 -14.35 -4.25 -6.68
N GLY A 114 -14.00 -3.86 -5.45
CA GLY A 114 -12.63 -3.43 -5.11
C GLY A 114 -11.58 -4.52 -5.35
N GLN A 115 -11.88 -5.77 -5.01
CA GLN A 115 -10.94 -6.89 -5.17
C GLN A 115 -10.69 -7.23 -6.63
N GLU A 116 -11.76 -7.29 -7.44
CA GLU A 116 -11.64 -7.54 -8.87
C GLU A 116 -10.93 -6.39 -9.59
N TYR A 117 -11.12 -5.15 -9.12
CA TYR A 117 -10.37 -3.99 -9.61
C TYR A 117 -8.88 -4.10 -9.31
N ILE A 118 -8.50 -4.42 -8.07
CA ILE A 118 -7.09 -4.63 -7.72
C ILE A 118 -6.48 -5.74 -8.58
N ALA A 119 -7.17 -6.88 -8.71
CA ALA A 119 -6.72 -8.00 -9.52
C ALA A 119 -6.55 -7.61 -11.00
N ALA A 120 -7.50 -6.86 -11.57
CA ALA A 120 -7.45 -6.40 -12.95
C ALA A 120 -6.31 -5.38 -13.19
N CYS A 121 -6.10 -4.44 -12.28
CA CYS A 121 -5.00 -3.48 -12.34
C CYS A 121 -3.64 -4.18 -12.26
N TYR A 122 -3.47 -5.14 -11.36
CA TYR A 122 -2.23 -5.91 -11.28
C TYR A 122 -1.99 -6.78 -12.52
N ARG A 123 -3.04 -7.41 -13.07
CA ARG A 123 -2.93 -8.15 -14.34
C ARG A 123 -2.51 -7.23 -15.48
N ALA A 124 -3.18 -6.09 -15.64
CA ALA A 124 -2.83 -5.11 -16.67
C ALA A 124 -1.38 -4.63 -16.53
N ARG A 125 -0.95 -4.31 -15.30
CA ARG A 125 0.39 -3.79 -15.04
C ARG A 125 1.50 -4.82 -15.15
N PHE A 126 1.41 -5.91 -14.38
CA PHE A 126 2.50 -6.88 -14.23
C PHE A 126 2.35 -8.12 -15.10
N GLY A 127 1.15 -8.42 -15.59
CA GLY A 127 0.92 -9.48 -16.57
C GLY A 127 1.07 -8.97 -18.00
N GLU A 128 0.41 -7.86 -18.31
CA GLU A 128 0.28 -7.33 -19.68
C GLU A 128 1.25 -6.16 -19.98
N GLY A 129 1.93 -5.59 -18.96
CA GLY A 129 2.86 -4.47 -19.14
C GLY A 129 2.20 -3.13 -19.48
N ARG A 130 0.89 -3.00 -19.25
CA ARG A 130 0.11 -1.79 -19.55
C ARG A 130 0.34 -0.71 -18.50
N ASP A 131 0.28 0.54 -18.93
CA ASP A 131 0.34 1.69 -18.04
C ASP A 131 -1.03 1.90 -17.37
N ILE A 132 -1.10 1.68 -16.06
CA ILE A 132 -2.33 1.88 -15.27
C ILE A 132 -2.46 3.33 -14.75
N CYS A 133 -1.51 4.21 -15.03
CA CYS A 133 -1.67 5.65 -14.85
C CYS A 133 -2.39 6.30 -16.05
N ASP A 134 -2.53 5.56 -17.16
CA ASP A 134 -3.35 5.97 -18.29
C ASP A 134 -4.84 5.79 -17.97
N ARG A 135 -5.59 6.87 -18.10
CA ARG A 135 -7.04 6.91 -17.84
C ARG A 135 -7.83 5.99 -18.77
N ASP A 136 -7.41 5.81 -20.02
CA ASP A 136 -8.12 4.91 -20.93
C ASP A 136 -7.91 3.44 -20.54
N VAL A 137 -6.75 3.10 -19.97
CA VAL A 137 -6.52 1.77 -19.38
C VAL A 137 -7.42 1.54 -18.17
N ILE A 138 -7.51 2.52 -17.26
CA ILE A 138 -8.39 2.42 -16.08
C ILE A 138 -9.87 2.41 -16.46
N ALA A 139 -10.27 3.21 -17.44
CA ALA A 139 -11.65 3.23 -17.93
C ALA A 139 -12.05 1.86 -18.51
N ALA A 140 -11.16 1.25 -19.30
CA ALA A 140 -11.39 -0.09 -19.85
C ALA A 140 -11.49 -1.15 -18.75
N ILE A 141 -10.66 -1.06 -17.70
CA ILE A 141 -10.74 -1.96 -16.53
C ILE A 141 -12.08 -1.79 -15.82
N GLY A 142 -12.48 -0.55 -15.50
CA GLY A 142 -13.76 -0.26 -14.84
C GLY A 142 -14.95 -0.79 -15.65
N ALA A 143 -14.98 -0.51 -16.95
CA ALA A 143 -16.03 -1.01 -17.85
C ALA A 143 -16.08 -2.54 -17.91
N GLY A 144 -14.93 -3.21 -17.94
CA GLY A 144 -14.83 -4.67 -17.91
C GLY A 144 -15.37 -5.30 -16.61
N LEU A 145 -15.45 -4.52 -15.53
CA LEU A 145 -16.06 -4.93 -14.27
C LEU A 145 -17.54 -4.54 -14.18
N GLY A 146 -18.13 -3.94 -15.21
CA GLY A 146 -19.50 -3.45 -15.20
C GLY A 146 -19.70 -2.15 -14.41
N LEU A 147 -18.63 -1.39 -14.18
CA LEU A 147 -18.67 -0.06 -13.58
C LEU A 147 -18.75 1.02 -14.67
N ASP A 148 -19.08 2.25 -14.28
CA ASP A 148 -18.86 3.41 -15.14
C ASP A 148 -17.36 3.67 -15.28
N GLY A 149 -16.78 3.25 -16.40
CA GLY A 149 -15.36 3.36 -16.67
C GLY A 149 -14.83 4.80 -16.59
N ARG A 150 -15.61 5.80 -17.01
CA ARG A 150 -15.16 7.20 -16.94
C ARG A 150 -15.18 7.70 -15.50
N ARG A 151 -16.22 7.38 -14.73
CA ARG A 151 -16.24 7.68 -13.29
C ARG A 151 -15.05 7.07 -12.54
N VAL A 152 -14.63 5.86 -12.91
CA VAL A 152 -13.45 5.21 -12.30
C VAL A 152 -12.14 5.90 -12.72
N ALA A 153 -11.98 6.20 -14.01
CA ALA A 153 -10.75 6.80 -14.54
C ALA A 153 -10.56 8.28 -14.13
N ASP A 154 -11.66 9.00 -13.95
CA ASP A 154 -11.66 10.42 -13.62
C ASP A 154 -11.85 10.68 -12.11
N ALA A 155 -11.76 9.62 -11.29
CA ALA A 155 -11.92 9.67 -9.85
C ALA A 155 -10.98 10.67 -9.15
N SER A 156 -9.81 10.95 -9.72
CA SER A 156 -8.86 11.94 -9.18
C SER A 156 -9.31 13.40 -9.34
N ASP A 157 -10.29 13.65 -10.20
CA ASP A 157 -10.78 15.00 -10.49
C ASP A 157 -12.04 15.31 -9.66
N ASP A 158 -12.62 14.30 -9.02
CA ASP A 158 -13.74 14.42 -8.10
C ASP A 158 -13.21 14.86 -6.70
N PRO A 159 -13.64 16.02 -6.17
CA PRO A 159 -13.16 16.52 -4.89
C PRO A 159 -13.45 15.60 -3.69
N ASP A 160 -14.58 14.88 -3.71
CA ASP A 160 -14.97 13.99 -2.61
C ASP A 160 -14.14 12.71 -2.61
N LEU A 161 -13.87 12.15 -3.78
CA LEU A 161 -12.97 11.00 -3.94
C LEU A 161 -11.52 11.37 -3.64
N ARG A 162 -11.08 12.57 -4.05
CA ARG A 162 -9.77 13.10 -3.67
C ARG A 162 -9.64 13.27 -2.15
N ALA A 163 -10.65 13.85 -1.50
CA ALA A 163 -10.66 13.96 -0.04
C ALA A 163 -10.62 12.59 0.65
N GLU A 164 -11.25 11.56 0.08
CA GLU A 164 -11.14 10.18 0.56
C GLU A 164 -9.73 9.60 0.38
N GLY A 165 -9.11 9.80 -0.79
CA GLY A 165 -7.72 9.43 -1.03
C GLY A 165 -6.76 10.09 -0.02
N VAL A 166 -6.95 11.37 0.27
CA VAL A 166 -6.18 12.09 1.29
C VAL A 166 -6.38 11.48 2.69
N ARG A 167 -7.60 11.08 3.06
CA ARG A 167 -7.84 10.35 4.31
C ARG A 167 -7.12 9.01 4.36
N ALA A 168 -7.05 8.27 3.25
CA ALA A 168 -6.27 7.04 3.17
C ALA A 168 -4.77 7.29 3.40
N LEU A 169 -4.22 8.36 2.80
CA LEU A 169 -2.83 8.77 3.04
C LEU A 169 -2.59 9.29 4.46
N LEU A 170 -3.59 9.91 5.10
CA LEU A 170 -3.50 10.27 6.50
C LEU A 170 -3.40 9.02 7.38
N HIS A 171 -4.13 7.94 7.06
CA HIS A 171 -3.97 6.66 7.74
C HIS A 171 -2.59 6.02 7.49
N VAL A 172 -1.98 6.20 6.31
CA VAL A 172 -0.59 5.77 6.04
C VAL A 172 0.36 6.48 7.01
N TYR A 173 0.19 7.80 7.18
CA TYR A 173 1.00 8.61 8.10
C TYR A 173 0.78 8.21 9.57
N GLU A 174 -0.48 8.18 10.04
CA GLU A 174 -0.85 7.90 11.43
C GLU A 174 -0.41 6.50 11.90
N ASP A 175 -0.51 5.50 11.03
CA ASP A 175 -0.11 4.13 11.38
C ASP A 175 1.41 3.89 11.24
N GLY A 176 2.16 4.86 10.70
CA GLY A 176 3.62 4.81 10.54
C GLY A 176 4.06 3.90 9.39
N VAL A 177 3.28 3.86 8.31
CA VAL A 177 3.56 3.02 7.13
C VAL A 177 4.66 3.68 6.30
N PHE A 178 5.84 3.05 6.20
CA PHE A 178 6.99 3.58 5.45
C PHE A 178 7.27 2.84 4.14
N GLY A 179 6.43 1.88 3.79
CA GLY A 179 6.54 1.07 2.58
C GLY A 179 5.39 0.06 2.53
N VAL A 180 5.20 -0.58 1.38
CA VAL A 180 4.10 -1.54 1.15
C VAL A 180 4.60 -2.83 0.50
N PRO A 181 3.97 -3.99 0.75
CA PRO A 181 2.76 -4.21 1.56
C PRO A 181 3.00 -4.00 3.06
N PHE A 182 2.01 -3.46 3.77
CA PHE A 182 2.10 -3.22 5.21
C PHE A 182 0.78 -3.58 5.89
N PHE A 183 0.86 -4.23 7.05
CA PHE A 183 -0.28 -4.72 7.80
C PHE A 183 -0.28 -4.15 9.21
N VAL A 184 -1.47 -3.75 9.67
CA VAL A 184 -1.66 -3.19 11.01
C VAL A 184 -2.85 -3.86 11.68
N HIS A 185 -2.70 -4.28 12.93
CA HIS A 185 -3.80 -4.69 13.78
C HIS A 185 -3.57 -4.19 15.22
N GLY A 186 -4.33 -3.18 15.63
CA GLY A 186 -4.05 -2.45 16.87
C GLY A 186 -2.66 -1.78 16.82
N PHE A 187 -1.74 -2.17 17.70
CA PHE A 187 -0.36 -1.67 17.67
C PHE A 187 0.64 -2.64 17.01
N THR A 188 0.18 -3.83 16.60
CA THR A 188 1.03 -4.81 15.94
C THR A 188 1.15 -4.46 14.45
N ARG A 189 2.39 -4.50 13.92
CA ARG A 189 2.74 -4.10 12.56
C ARG A 189 3.55 -5.19 11.87
N PHE A 190 3.31 -5.39 10.58
CA PHE A 190 4.07 -6.30 9.73
C PHE A 190 4.34 -5.61 8.39
N TRP A 191 5.59 -5.60 7.95
CA TRP A 191 5.99 -4.99 6.69
C TRP A 191 6.62 -6.04 5.79
N GLY A 192 6.24 -6.03 4.51
CA GLY A 192 6.81 -6.90 3.49
C GLY A 192 6.03 -8.20 3.29
N LEU A 193 6.18 -8.76 2.10
CA LEU A 193 5.63 -10.07 1.73
C LEU A 193 6.18 -11.18 2.64
N ASP A 194 7.44 -11.07 3.03
CA ASP A 194 8.13 -12.01 3.91
C ASP A 194 7.64 -11.99 5.37
N ARG A 195 6.75 -11.04 5.73
CA ARG A 195 6.03 -11.02 7.01
C ARG A 195 4.54 -11.30 6.88
N PHE A 196 4.04 -11.59 5.67
CA PHE A 196 2.63 -11.88 5.43
C PHE A 196 2.13 -13.11 6.18
N ASP A 197 2.88 -14.23 6.17
CA ASP A 197 2.46 -15.45 6.89
C ASP A 197 2.39 -15.22 8.41
N ALA A 198 3.29 -14.41 8.96
CA ALA A 198 3.26 -14.03 10.38
C ALA A 198 2.04 -13.16 10.72
N PHE A 199 1.63 -12.27 9.82
CA PHE A 199 0.40 -11.50 9.96
C PHE A 199 -0.85 -12.40 9.90
N VAL A 200 -0.89 -13.35 8.96
CA VAL A 200 -1.99 -14.34 8.87
C VAL A 200 -2.12 -15.13 10.17
N GLU A 201 -1.01 -15.63 10.71
CA GLU A 201 -1.00 -16.37 11.98
C GLU A 201 -1.48 -15.49 13.16
N HIS A 202 -1.06 -14.21 13.19
CA HIS A 202 -1.54 -13.25 14.18
C HIS A 202 -3.07 -13.07 14.14
N LEU A 203 -3.68 -13.04 12.95
CA LEU A 203 -5.14 -12.92 12.80
C LEU A 203 -5.91 -14.18 13.14
N ARG A 204 -5.27 -15.37 13.04
CA ARG A 204 -5.88 -16.67 13.35
C ARG A 204 -5.87 -16.97 14.84
N THR A 205 -4.77 -16.67 15.51
CA THR A 205 -4.59 -16.94 16.95
C THR A 205 -5.48 -16.08 17.85
N LYS A 206 -6.21 -15.08 17.30
CA LYS A 206 -6.90 -14.02 18.08
C LYS A 206 -5.97 -13.42 19.15
N ALA A 207 -4.66 -13.47 18.93
CA ALA A 207 -3.68 -13.00 19.88
C ALA A 207 -3.99 -11.54 20.20
N ARG A 208 -4.03 -11.19 21.49
CA ARG A 208 -4.29 -9.80 21.90
C ARG A 208 -3.26 -8.92 21.18
N PRO A 209 -3.67 -7.94 20.35
CA PRO A 209 -2.73 -7.06 19.70
C PRO A 209 -1.88 -6.36 20.77
N ALA A 210 -0.62 -6.07 20.43
CA ALA A 210 0.25 -5.31 21.32
C ALA A 210 -0.51 -4.08 21.82
N THR A 211 -0.35 -3.72 23.09
CA THR A 211 -1.13 -2.63 23.71
C THR A 211 -0.44 -1.28 23.68
N SER A 212 0.81 -1.24 23.24
CA SER A 212 1.64 -0.06 23.05
C SER A 212 2.76 -0.36 22.03
N VAL A 213 3.29 0.69 21.42
CA VAL A 213 4.64 0.67 20.82
C VAL A 213 5.63 0.89 21.98
N PRO A 214 6.82 0.24 22.01
CA PRO A 214 7.83 0.56 23.02
C PRO A 214 8.11 2.07 23.02
N GLU A 215 8.11 2.71 24.20
CA GLU A 215 8.48 4.13 24.26
C GLU A 215 9.94 4.29 23.82
N PRO A 216 10.27 5.33 23.05
CA PRO A 216 11.66 5.67 22.81
C PRO A 216 12.32 5.91 24.15
N VAL A 217 13.44 5.21 24.42
CA VAL A 217 14.16 5.34 25.68
C VAL A 217 14.83 6.71 25.71
N VAL A 218 14.13 7.71 26.25
CA VAL A 218 14.70 9.03 26.53
C VAL A 218 15.27 9.00 27.94
N GLY A 219 16.55 8.67 28.09
CA GLY A 219 17.24 8.86 29.36
C GLY A 219 18.34 7.87 29.69
N ALA A 220 19.53 8.09 29.14
CA ALA A 220 20.77 7.89 29.87
C ALA A 220 21.68 9.08 29.58
N ALA A 221 21.38 10.21 30.22
CA ALA A 221 22.22 11.40 30.16
C ALA A 221 23.30 11.34 31.26
N GLY A 222 24.56 11.35 30.83
CA GLY A 222 25.74 11.72 31.62
C GLY A 222 27.00 11.05 31.06
N LEU A 223 27.98 11.72 30.46
CA LEU A 223 28.37 13.14 30.44
C LEU A 223 29.12 13.45 29.13
N GLY A 224 28.84 14.61 28.52
CA GLY A 224 29.75 15.25 27.55
C GLY A 224 29.32 15.18 26.08
N ARG A 225 28.43 16.10 25.68
CA ARG A 225 28.06 16.53 24.31
C ARG A 225 28.61 15.66 23.15
N SER A 226 27.95 14.53 22.95
CA SER A 226 27.78 13.86 21.66
C SER A 226 26.31 13.48 21.62
N ALA A 227 25.55 14.09 20.70
CA ALA A 227 24.20 13.63 20.40
C ALA A 227 24.37 12.28 19.68
N ASP A 228 24.33 11.19 20.43
CA ASP A 228 24.38 9.85 19.85
C ASP A 228 23.00 9.52 19.29
N ASP A 229 22.81 9.95 18.04
CA ASP A 229 21.80 9.52 17.09
C ASP A 229 21.99 8.01 16.80
N GLY A 230 21.69 7.18 17.79
CA GLY A 230 21.90 5.73 17.72
C GLY A 230 21.18 5.10 16.53
N HIS A 231 21.97 4.75 15.50
CA HIS A 231 21.59 3.99 14.31
C HIS A 231 20.76 2.77 14.71
N ALA A 232 19.45 2.77 14.41
CA ALA A 232 18.76 1.52 14.17
C ALA A 232 19.47 0.89 12.97
N GLY A 233 20.34 -0.08 13.23
CA GLY A 233 21.28 -0.63 12.27
C GLY A 233 20.67 -0.70 10.87
N GLY A 234 21.25 0.06 9.94
CA GLY A 234 20.81 0.05 8.56
C GLY A 234 20.94 -1.36 8.02
N CYS A 235 19.80 -2.04 7.86
CA CYS A 235 19.70 -3.25 7.07
C CYS A 235 18.93 -2.88 5.81
N GLY A 236 19.61 -3.06 4.67
CA GLY A 236 19.07 -2.84 3.33
C GLY A 236 17.94 -3.79 2.95
#